data_AF-A0A0G1R0J1-F1
#
_entry.id   AF-A0A0G1R0J1-F1
#
_cell.length_a   1.000
_cell.length_b   1.000
_cell.length_c   1.000
_cell.angle_alpha   90.00
_cell.angle_beta   90.00
_cell.angle_gamma   90.00
#
_symmetry.space_group_name_H-M   'P 1'
#
loop_
_entity.id
_entity.type
_entity.pdbx_description
1 polymer ?
#
loop_
_entity_poly.entity_id
_entity_poly.type
_entity_poly.pdbx_seq_one_letter_code
_entity_poly.pdbx_strand_id
1 'polypeptide(L)'
;MRALLDIYRLRHGVKISSLRLFFYMLFGYAAYVFSAESFNFLPVPIIINAAIILCGLFYASALNDYYDFLLLKEKNGISDFLVHTNTAYKYPFLLIWGPWIVCLALFFMLSAYQVTITSLILLWVTFLLSFLYCAPPIRLKERRVFNIIVPPIGLFFLFFEGFVLFAHPTRFGWSFAVIVFVFAWYLEFLHIVDDAQQKNEVKRMGLPTGMFGLRIVAGIGIFVSLVISFFYPIFLISVGAWGARLFAVSKIKPEEIIRGRLSVLHPLWSLWDFGLYALLGFFRLYTEFL
;
A
#
# COMPACT_ATOMS: atom_id res chain seq x y z
N MET A 1 25.34 6.56 5.77
CA MET A 1 23.93 6.81 6.15
C MET A 1 23.06 7.22 4.96
N ARG A 2 23.41 8.24 4.16
CA ARG A 2 22.62 8.67 2.99
C ARG A 2 22.36 7.54 1.98
N ALA A 3 23.36 6.74 1.64
CA ALA A 3 23.21 5.61 0.72
C ALA A 3 22.16 4.56 1.17
N LEU A 4 22.02 4.31 2.48
CA LEU A 4 21.00 3.37 2.99
C LEU A 4 19.58 3.93 2.85
N LEU A 5 19.41 5.24 3.03
CA LEU A 5 18.12 5.90 2.81
C LEU A 5 17.68 5.79 1.35
N ASP A 6 18.64 5.88 0.42
CA ASP A 6 18.38 5.76 -1.01
C ASP A 6 18.12 4.29 -1.42
N ILE A 7 18.90 3.33 -0.89
CA ILE A 7 18.69 1.87 -1.10
C ILE A 7 17.30 1.44 -0.65
N TYR A 8 16.85 1.86 0.53
CA TYR A 8 15.55 1.47 1.09
C TYR A 8 14.40 2.40 0.68
N ARG A 9 14.65 3.35 -0.24
CA ARG A 9 13.65 4.30 -0.76
C ARG A 9 12.94 5.09 0.36
N LEU A 10 13.69 5.44 1.41
CA LEU A 10 13.22 6.21 2.56
C LEU A 10 13.19 7.71 2.30
N ARG A 11 13.94 8.18 1.29
CA ARG A 11 13.92 9.58 0.85
C ARG A 11 13.02 9.74 -0.38
N HIS A 12 12.34 10.88 -0.47
CA HIS A 12 11.61 11.26 -1.68
C HIS A 12 12.60 11.49 -2.83
N GLY A 13 12.46 10.71 -3.90
CA GLY A 13 13.29 10.75 -5.10
C GLY A 13 12.47 10.40 -6.33
N VAL A 14 13.11 9.86 -7.38
CA VAL A 14 12.43 9.49 -8.63
C VAL A 14 11.41 8.35 -8.43
N LYS A 15 11.70 7.39 -7.53
CA LYS A 15 10.82 6.25 -7.22
C LYS A 15 9.95 6.49 -5.98
N ILE A 16 8.78 5.85 -5.91
CA ILE A 16 7.82 5.95 -4.78
C ILE A 16 8.48 5.47 -3.48
N SER A 17 8.32 6.25 -2.41
CA SER A 17 8.86 5.88 -1.09
C SER A 17 8.17 4.64 -0.53
N SER A 18 8.97 3.73 0.00
CA SER A 18 8.52 2.53 0.71
C SER A 18 7.62 2.85 1.90
N LEU A 19 7.86 4.00 2.56
CA LEU A 19 7.04 4.47 3.69
C LEU A 19 5.56 4.69 3.33
N ARG A 20 5.24 4.94 2.06
CA ARG A 20 3.84 5.10 1.66
C ARG A 20 3.03 3.83 1.90
N LEU A 21 3.63 2.67 1.64
CA LEU A 21 2.99 1.36 1.83
C LEU A 21 2.79 1.05 3.32
N PHE A 22 3.72 1.51 4.17
CA PHE A 22 3.63 1.38 5.62
C PHE A 22 2.38 2.08 6.19
N PHE A 23 2.01 3.25 5.64
CA PHE A 23 0.80 3.97 6.09
C PHE A 23 -0.51 3.23 5.79
N TYR A 24 -0.57 2.29 4.82
CA TYR A 24 -1.77 1.49 4.58
C TYR A 24 -2.04 0.50 5.71
N MET A 25 -0.98 -0.11 6.24
CA MET A 25 -1.11 -0.98 7.41
C MET A 25 -1.51 -0.18 8.65
N LEU A 26 -0.90 1.00 8.87
CA LEU A 26 -1.32 1.89 9.97
C LEU A 26 -2.78 2.30 9.84
N PHE A 27 -3.24 2.51 8.61
CA PHE A 27 -4.64 2.78 8.33
C PHE A 27 -5.55 1.59 8.69
N GLY A 28 -5.09 0.36 8.45
CA GLY A 28 -5.73 -0.86 8.93
C GLY A 28 -5.90 -0.85 10.45
N TYR A 29 -4.87 -0.48 11.21
CA TYR A 29 -4.98 -0.36 12.68
C TYR A 29 -5.95 0.73 13.12
N ALA A 30 -5.97 1.88 12.47
CA ALA A 30 -6.93 2.92 12.79
C ALA A 30 -8.38 2.46 12.51
N ALA A 31 -8.55 1.65 11.45
CA ALA A 31 -9.83 1.08 11.10
C ALA A 31 -10.23 -0.10 11.99
N TYR A 32 -9.31 -0.76 12.73
CA TYR A 32 -9.60 -1.93 13.57
C TYR A 32 -10.74 -1.70 14.59
N VAL A 33 -10.97 -0.46 15.03
CA VAL A 33 -12.11 -0.08 15.88
C VAL A 33 -13.47 -0.45 15.25
N PHE A 34 -13.52 -0.58 13.93
CA PHE A 34 -14.69 -0.97 13.18
C PHE A 34 -14.84 -2.49 12.97
N SER A 35 -13.78 -3.28 13.22
CA SER A 35 -13.81 -4.75 13.14
C SER A 35 -14.08 -5.45 14.47
N ALA A 36 -13.88 -4.80 15.61
CA ALA A 36 -14.03 -5.45 16.92
C ALA A 36 -15.32 -5.05 17.66
N GLU A 37 -15.94 -6.02 18.33
CA GLU A 37 -17.04 -5.79 19.29
C GLU A 37 -16.52 -5.26 20.63
N SER A 38 -15.28 -5.61 21.00
CA SER A 38 -14.56 -5.09 22.15
C SER A 38 -13.10 -4.81 21.79
N PHE A 39 -12.59 -3.66 22.24
CA PHE A 39 -11.27 -3.19 21.84
C PHE A 39 -10.20 -3.54 22.88
N ASN A 40 -9.34 -4.50 22.55
CA ASN A 40 -8.13 -4.79 23.32
C ASN A 40 -6.90 -4.16 22.65
N PHE A 41 -6.49 -2.97 23.10
CA PHE A 41 -5.27 -2.33 22.60
C PHE A 41 -4.02 -2.95 23.24
N LEU A 42 -3.28 -3.73 22.47
CA LEU A 42 -1.97 -4.23 22.87
C LEU A 42 -0.88 -3.50 22.07
N PRO A 43 -0.15 -2.54 22.68
CA PRO A 43 0.82 -1.72 21.94
C PRO A 43 2.01 -2.54 21.45
N VAL A 44 2.42 -3.58 22.18
CA VAL A 44 3.61 -4.37 21.84
C VAL A 44 3.45 -5.16 20.54
N PRO A 45 2.38 -5.97 20.33
CA PRO A 45 2.14 -6.63 19.04
C PRO A 45 2.03 -5.66 17.86
N ILE A 46 1.44 -4.48 18.06
CA ILE A 46 1.35 -3.42 17.02
C ILE A 46 2.74 -2.94 16.61
N ILE A 47 3.61 -2.66 17.57
CA ILE A 47 4.98 -2.21 17.32
C ILE A 47 5.78 -3.30 16.61
N ILE A 48 5.67 -4.55 17.07
CA ILE A 48 6.35 -5.70 16.45
C ILE A 48 5.87 -5.86 15.00
N ASN A 49 4.56 -5.86 14.76
CA ASN A 49 4.01 -6.02 13.42
C ASN A 49 4.37 -4.85 12.50
N ALA A 50 4.34 -3.62 13.01
CA ALA A 50 4.83 -2.45 12.27
C ALA A 50 6.31 -2.60 11.88
N ALA A 51 7.17 -3.09 12.78
CA ALA A 51 8.57 -3.35 12.48
C ALA A 51 8.74 -4.44 11.42
N ILE A 52 7.94 -5.52 11.48
CA ILE A 52 7.93 -6.58 10.45
C ILE A 52 7.58 -6.00 9.08
N ILE A 53 6.50 -5.23 8.97
CA ILE A 53 6.09 -4.62 7.70
C ILE A 53 7.17 -3.67 7.18
N LEU A 54 7.75 -2.83 8.04
CA LEU A 54 8.82 -1.91 7.65
C LEU A 54 10.05 -2.66 7.09
N CYS A 55 10.53 -3.69 7.80
CA CYS A 55 11.63 -4.53 7.34
C CYS A 55 11.27 -5.27 6.04
N GLY A 56 10.02 -5.71 5.88
CA GLY A 56 9.54 -6.35 4.67
C GLY A 56 9.51 -5.41 3.47
N LEU A 57 9.14 -4.15 3.68
CA LEU A 57 9.19 -3.11 2.65
C LEU A 57 10.63 -2.76 2.26
N PHE A 58 11.57 -2.80 3.21
CA PHE A 58 13.00 -2.64 2.94
C PHE A 58 13.53 -3.80 2.10
N TYR A 59 13.20 -5.03 2.47
CA TYR A 59 13.49 -6.23 1.70
C TYR A 59 12.95 -6.13 0.28
N ALA A 60 11.65 -5.84 0.13
CA ALA A 60 10.99 -5.76 -1.18
C ALA A 60 11.61 -4.67 -2.06
N SER A 61 11.88 -3.48 -1.50
CA SER A 61 12.49 -2.37 -2.24
C SER A 61 13.91 -2.71 -2.71
N ALA A 62 14.72 -3.27 -1.81
CA ALA A 62 16.09 -3.66 -2.13
C ALA A 62 16.14 -4.80 -3.14
N LEU A 63 15.31 -5.82 -2.99
CA LEU A 63 15.20 -6.93 -3.94
C LEU A 63 14.78 -6.43 -5.33
N ASN A 64 13.82 -5.51 -5.38
CA ASN A 64 13.31 -4.92 -6.60
C ASN A 64 14.40 -4.15 -7.35
N ASP A 65 15.10 -3.22 -6.67
CA ASP A 65 16.16 -2.42 -7.27
C ASP A 65 17.38 -3.26 -7.67
N TYR A 66 17.69 -4.33 -6.92
CA TYR A 66 18.76 -5.25 -7.27
C TYR A 66 18.47 -5.96 -8.60
N TYR A 67 17.28 -6.52 -8.80
CA TYR A 67 16.93 -7.17 -10.06
C TYR A 67 16.71 -6.19 -11.22
N ASP A 68 16.22 -4.98 -10.95
CA ASP A 68 16.16 -3.91 -11.95
C ASP A 68 17.55 -3.51 -12.43
N PHE A 69 18.51 -3.36 -11.52
CA PHE A 69 19.89 -3.12 -11.88
C PHE A 69 20.50 -4.31 -12.64
N LEU A 70 20.33 -5.53 -12.16
CA LEU A 70 20.97 -6.71 -12.73
C LEU A 70 20.49 -6.99 -14.17
N LEU A 71 19.17 -6.92 -14.38
CA LEU A 71 18.50 -7.31 -15.64
C LEU A 71 18.31 -6.15 -16.61
N LEU A 72 17.94 -4.96 -16.12
CA LEU A 72 17.60 -3.81 -16.98
C LEU A 72 18.70 -2.73 -16.98
N LYS A 73 19.76 -2.89 -16.19
CA LYS A 73 20.84 -1.90 -15.99
C LYS A 73 20.31 -0.54 -15.54
N GLU A 74 19.18 -0.53 -14.83
CA GLU A 74 18.62 0.69 -14.26
C GLU A 74 19.58 1.32 -13.25
N LYS A 75 19.67 2.66 -13.29
CA LYS A 75 20.35 3.43 -12.25
C LYS A 75 19.39 3.66 -11.08
N ASN A 76 19.73 3.13 -9.90
CA ASN A 76 18.96 3.20 -8.67
C ASN A 76 19.87 3.18 -7.43
N GLY A 77 19.29 3.29 -6.23
CA GLY A 77 20.07 3.35 -4.98
C GLY A 77 21.02 2.16 -4.75
N ILE A 78 20.65 0.96 -5.22
CA ILE A 78 21.51 -0.22 -5.15
C ILE A 78 22.63 -0.17 -6.18
N SER A 79 22.32 0.20 -7.43
CA SER A 79 23.36 0.31 -8.46
C SER A 79 24.42 1.34 -8.07
N ASP A 80 23.98 2.49 -7.55
CA ASP A 80 24.89 3.58 -7.16
C ASP A 80 25.79 3.14 -6.01
N PHE A 81 25.22 2.44 -5.01
CA PHE A 81 25.99 1.85 -3.93
C PHE A 81 27.01 0.84 -4.44
N LEU A 82 26.60 -0.15 -5.24
CA LEU A 82 27.47 -1.22 -5.73
C LEU A 82 28.60 -0.70 -6.63
N VAL A 83 28.33 0.32 -7.44
CA VAL A 83 29.33 0.98 -8.29
C VAL A 83 30.33 1.78 -7.45
N HIS A 84 29.87 2.52 -6.43
CA HIS A 84 30.74 3.35 -5.60
C HIS A 84 31.62 2.54 -4.64
N THR A 85 31.13 1.41 -4.13
CA THR A 85 31.88 0.60 -3.18
C THR A 85 32.83 -0.40 -3.84
N ASN A 86 32.83 -0.52 -5.17
CA ASN A 86 33.61 -1.51 -5.94
C ASN A 86 33.45 -2.96 -5.41
N THR A 87 32.31 -3.26 -4.80
CA THR A 87 32.05 -4.52 -4.10
C THR A 87 30.88 -5.22 -4.77
N ALA A 88 31.10 -5.64 -6.01
CA ALA A 88 30.08 -6.19 -6.90
C ALA A 88 29.33 -7.42 -6.35
N TYR A 89 29.84 -8.13 -5.33
CA TYR A 89 29.30 -9.44 -4.93
C TYR A 89 29.12 -9.73 -3.43
N LYS A 90 29.76 -8.99 -2.49
CA LYS A 90 29.73 -9.36 -1.05
C LYS A 90 28.61 -8.71 -0.21
N TYR A 91 28.18 -7.48 -0.54
CA TYR A 91 27.21 -6.73 0.26
C TYR A 91 25.73 -6.77 -0.17
N PRO A 92 25.33 -7.10 -1.42
CA PRO A 92 23.91 -7.09 -1.77
C PRO A 92 23.14 -8.16 -1.01
N PHE A 93 23.78 -9.28 -0.63
CA PHE A 93 23.15 -10.30 0.19
C PHE A 93 22.69 -9.76 1.55
N LEU A 94 23.56 -9.06 2.29
CA LEU A 94 23.20 -8.52 3.61
C LEU A 94 22.19 -7.38 3.52
N LEU A 95 22.28 -6.52 2.51
CA LEU A 95 21.36 -5.40 2.31
C LEU A 95 19.95 -5.86 1.93
N ILE A 96 19.84 -6.95 1.17
CA ILE A 96 18.55 -7.52 0.78
C ILE A 96 18.05 -8.44 1.89
N TRP A 97 18.80 -9.48 2.26
CA TRP A 97 18.32 -10.53 3.16
C TRP A 97 18.38 -10.18 4.64
N GLY A 98 19.18 -9.18 5.05
CA GLY A 98 19.23 -8.71 6.43
C GLY A 98 17.87 -8.29 6.98
N PRO A 99 17.15 -7.36 6.32
CA PRO A 99 15.78 -7.01 6.69
C PRO A 99 14.83 -8.22 6.75
N TRP A 100 14.96 -9.18 5.82
CA TRP A 100 14.11 -10.38 5.81
C TRP A 100 14.36 -11.28 7.03
N ILE A 101 15.62 -11.47 7.43
CA ILE A 101 15.96 -12.25 8.63
C ILE A 101 15.38 -11.58 9.88
N VAL A 102 15.44 -10.24 9.95
CA VAL A 102 14.82 -9.49 11.05
C VAL A 102 13.30 -9.67 11.03
N CYS A 103 12.64 -9.61 9.86
CA CYS A 103 11.20 -9.94 9.75
C CYS A 103 10.88 -11.32 10.30
N LEU A 104 11.68 -12.33 9.97
CA LEU A 104 11.44 -13.71 10.40
C LEU A 104 11.55 -13.84 11.92
N ALA A 105 12.58 -13.25 12.53
CA ALA A 105 12.74 -13.25 13.98
C ALA A 105 11.56 -12.56 14.68
N LEU A 106 11.16 -11.39 14.18
CA LEU A 106 10.01 -10.64 14.70
C LEU A 106 8.68 -11.38 14.46
N PHE A 107 8.53 -12.12 13.36
CA PHE A 107 7.35 -12.94 13.09
C PHE A 107 7.13 -13.99 14.16
N PHE A 108 8.19 -14.72 14.55
CA PHE A 108 8.09 -15.68 15.65
C PHE A 108 7.78 -15.00 16.98
N MET A 109 8.34 -13.81 17.24
CA MET A 109 7.95 -13.01 18.42
C MET A 109 6.46 -12.63 18.37
N LEU A 110 5.95 -12.18 17.22
CA LEU A 110 4.55 -11.81 17.04
C LEU A 110 3.62 -13.02 17.25
N SER A 111 4.01 -14.20 16.77
CA SER A 111 3.24 -15.44 16.89
C SER A 111 3.04 -15.91 18.34
N ALA A 112 3.83 -15.40 19.28
CA ALA A 112 3.68 -15.67 20.71
C ALA A 112 2.58 -14.80 21.38
N TYR A 113 2.06 -13.79 20.67
CA TYR A 113 0.96 -12.94 21.15
C TYR A 113 -0.39 -13.43 20.60
N GLN A 114 -1.48 -12.92 21.18
CA GLN A 114 -2.85 -13.19 20.75
C GLN A 114 -3.21 -12.39 19.48
N VAL A 115 -2.57 -12.73 18.37
CA VAL A 115 -2.89 -12.21 17.04
C VAL A 115 -3.67 -13.24 16.23
N THR A 116 -4.45 -12.79 15.24
CA THR A 116 -5.22 -13.73 14.42
C THR A 116 -4.32 -14.50 13.47
N ILE A 117 -4.66 -15.76 13.21
CA ILE A 117 -3.96 -16.56 12.19
C ILE A 117 -4.13 -15.92 10.80
N THR A 118 -5.26 -15.25 10.56
CA THR A 118 -5.53 -14.53 9.31
C THR A 118 -4.51 -13.44 9.04
N SER A 119 -4.16 -12.60 10.03
CA SER A 119 -3.14 -11.55 9.84
C SER A 119 -1.77 -12.16 9.56
N LEU A 120 -1.38 -13.21 10.30
CA LEU A 120 -0.12 -13.91 10.06
C LEU A 120 -0.02 -14.49 8.64
N ILE A 121 -1.11 -15.09 8.13
CA ILE A 121 -1.17 -15.59 6.75
C ILE A 121 -1.05 -14.43 5.76
N LEU A 122 -1.79 -13.33 5.96
CA LEU A 122 -1.76 -12.17 5.07
C LEU A 122 -0.37 -11.53 5.01
N LEU A 123 0.34 -11.49 6.13
CA LEU A 123 1.72 -11.00 6.21
C LEU A 123 2.65 -11.86 5.33
N TRP A 124 2.58 -13.19 5.46
CA TRP A 124 3.35 -14.11 4.63
C TRP A 124 2.99 -14.03 3.15
N VAL A 125 1.69 -13.97 2.83
CA VAL A 125 1.22 -13.83 1.44
C VAL A 125 1.72 -12.53 0.84
N THR A 126 1.76 -11.44 1.60
CA THR A 126 2.28 -10.14 1.14
C THR A 126 3.77 -10.21 0.83
N PHE A 127 4.56 -10.89 1.67
CA PHE A 127 5.99 -11.11 1.40
C PHE A 127 6.24 -12.01 0.21
N LEU A 128 5.48 -13.10 0.09
CA LEU A 128 5.55 -13.98 -1.07
C LEU A 128 5.18 -13.22 -2.35
N LEU A 129 4.10 -12.44 -2.33
CA LEU A 129 3.66 -11.64 -3.47
C LEU A 129 4.73 -10.62 -3.87
N SER A 130 5.37 -9.96 -2.89
CA SER A 130 6.49 -9.02 -3.13
C SER A 130 7.70 -9.70 -3.76
N PHE A 131 8.04 -10.91 -3.30
CA PHE A 131 9.11 -11.72 -3.88
C PHE A 131 8.78 -12.12 -5.32
N LEU A 132 7.61 -12.70 -5.56
CA LEU A 132 7.15 -13.14 -6.88
C LEU A 132 7.01 -11.97 -7.86
N TYR A 133 6.66 -10.78 -7.36
CA TYR A 133 6.57 -9.56 -8.15
C TYR A 133 7.94 -9.11 -8.67
N CYS A 134 8.98 -9.20 -7.85
CA CYS A 134 10.30 -8.64 -8.14
C CYS A 134 11.30 -9.65 -8.72
N ALA A 135 11.30 -10.90 -8.24
CA ALA A 135 12.38 -11.86 -8.48
C ALA A 135 12.12 -12.80 -9.67
N PRO A 136 13.17 -13.14 -10.45
CA PRO A 136 13.10 -14.18 -11.48
C PRO A 136 12.97 -15.58 -10.86
N PRO A 137 12.43 -16.57 -11.60
CA PRO A 137 12.01 -16.52 -13.01
C PRO A 137 10.59 -15.97 -13.23
N ILE A 138 9.82 -15.71 -12.16
CA ILE A 138 8.39 -15.38 -12.27
C ILE A 138 8.19 -13.90 -12.61
N ARG A 139 8.82 -12.99 -11.83
CA ARG A 139 8.85 -11.52 -11.98
C ARG A 139 7.52 -10.95 -12.51
N LEU A 140 6.47 -11.03 -11.69
CA LEU A 140 5.10 -10.67 -12.12
C LEU A 140 4.98 -9.25 -12.68
N LYS A 141 5.87 -8.32 -12.28
CA LYS A 141 5.90 -6.95 -12.80
C LYS A 141 6.17 -6.84 -14.31
N GLU A 142 6.78 -7.85 -14.94
CA GLU A 142 6.97 -7.87 -16.39
C GLU A 142 5.73 -8.39 -17.13
N ARG A 143 4.82 -9.06 -16.42
CA ARG A 143 3.61 -9.62 -17.03
C ARG A 143 2.54 -8.53 -17.08
N ARG A 144 2.13 -8.16 -18.29
CA ARG A 144 1.21 -7.05 -18.57
C ARG A 144 0.00 -6.96 -17.63
N VAL A 145 -0.66 -8.09 -17.37
CA VAL A 145 -1.85 -8.16 -16.52
C VAL A 145 -1.47 -8.11 -15.03
N PHE A 146 -0.51 -8.92 -14.60
CA PHE A 146 -0.14 -9.01 -13.19
C PHE A 146 0.55 -7.74 -12.66
N ASN A 147 1.26 -6.99 -13.52
CA ASN A 147 1.81 -5.69 -13.15
C ASN A 147 0.72 -4.68 -12.72
N ILE A 148 -0.51 -4.84 -13.21
CA ILE A 148 -1.64 -3.97 -12.86
C ILE A 148 -2.42 -4.54 -11.66
N ILE A 149 -2.58 -5.86 -11.59
CA ILE A 149 -3.41 -6.52 -10.55
C ILE A 149 -2.67 -6.65 -9.21
N VAL A 150 -1.38 -6.94 -9.24
CA VAL A 150 -0.61 -7.25 -8.02
C VAL A 150 -0.50 -6.05 -7.07
N PRO A 151 -0.22 -4.81 -7.51
CA PRO A 151 -0.15 -3.66 -6.62
C PRO A 151 -1.42 -3.39 -5.79
N PRO A 152 -2.65 -3.33 -6.36
CA PRO A 152 -3.86 -3.10 -5.56
C PRO A 152 -4.17 -4.26 -4.61
N ILE A 153 -3.88 -5.51 -5.01
CA ILE A 153 -4.01 -6.67 -4.11
C ILE A 153 -3.02 -6.57 -2.95
N GLY A 154 -1.75 -6.23 -3.21
CA GLY A 154 -0.73 -6.07 -2.18
C GLY A 154 -1.06 -4.95 -1.20
N LEU A 155 -1.53 -3.80 -1.70
CA LEU A 155 -2.02 -2.69 -0.88
C LEU A 155 -3.19 -3.11 0.01
N PHE A 156 -4.14 -3.84 -0.55
CA PHE A 156 -5.28 -4.34 0.19
C PHE A 156 -4.87 -5.37 1.25
N PHE A 157 -3.95 -6.29 0.95
CA PHE A 157 -3.45 -7.24 1.93
C PHE A 157 -2.72 -6.55 3.08
N LEU A 158 -1.91 -5.52 2.82
CA LEU A 158 -1.28 -4.72 3.88
C LEU A 158 -2.29 -4.02 4.78
N PHE A 159 -3.31 -3.39 4.18
CA PHE A 159 -4.39 -2.78 4.93
C PHE A 159 -5.16 -3.83 5.76
N PHE A 160 -5.58 -4.91 5.10
CA PHE A 160 -6.44 -5.92 5.68
C PHE A 160 -5.74 -6.71 6.78
N GLU A 161 -4.42 -6.95 6.63
CA GLU A 161 -3.57 -7.54 7.66
C GLU A 161 -3.62 -6.73 8.96
N GLY A 162 -3.34 -5.42 8.89
CA GLY A 162 -3.45 -4.55 10.06
C GLY A 162 -4.87 -4.48 10.63
N PHE A 163 -5.88 -4.48 9.75
CA PHE A 163 -7.28 -4.41 10.12
C PHE A 163 -7.80 -5.64 10.88
N VAL A 164 -7.21 -6.82 10.65
CA VAL A 164 -7.62 -8.09 11.27
C VAL A 164 -6.60 -8.60 12.28
N LEU A 165 -5.65 -7.76 12.70
CA LEU A 165 -4.53 -8.19 13.57
C LEU A 165 -5.01 -8.88 14.85
N PHE A 166 -6.06 -8.36 15.50
CA PHE A 166 -6.56 -8.87 16.78
C PHE A 166 -7.96 -9.48 16.73
N ALA A 167 -8.75 -9.21 15.70
CA ALA A 167 -10.12 -9.73 15.61
C ALA A 167 -10.53 -10.00 14.16
N HIS A 168 -11.52 -10.88 14.01
CA HIS A 168 -12.18 -11.07 12.73
C HIS A 168 -13.10 -9.89 12.42
N PRO A 169 -13.18 -9.48 11.14
CA PRO A 169 -13.96 -8.31 10.78
C PRO A 169 -15.47 -8.57 10.84
N THR A 170 -16.19 -7.63 11.47
CA THR A 170 -17.66 -7.55 11.42
C THR A 170 -18.17 -7.30 9.99
N ARG A 171 -19.49 -7.37 9.78
CA ARG A 171 -20.12 -6.99 8.49
C ARG A 171 -19.82 -5.55 8.08
N PHE A 172 -19.80 -4.63 9.06
CA PHE A 172 -19.37 -3.25 8.84
C PHE A 172 -17.92 -3.21 8.37
N GLY A 173 -17.05 -3.96 9.05
CA GLY A 173 -15.64 -4.05 8.71
C GLY A 173 -15.36 -4.59 7.31
N TRP A 174 -16.08 -5.63 6.89
CA TRP A 174 -16.01 -6.13 5.51
C TRP A 174 -16.45 -5.08 4.49
N SER A 175 -17.53 -4.35 4.77
CA SER A 175 -18.01 -3.27 3.90
C SER A 175 -16.95 -2.18 3.73
N PHE A 176 -16.27 -1.82 4.81
CA PHE A 176 -15.16 -0.88 4.79
C PHE A 176 -13.95 -1.40 3.99
N ALA A 177 -13.58 -2.66 4.20
CA ALA A 177 -12.49 -3.31 3.47
C ALA A 177 -12.73 -3.31 1.95
N VAL A 178 -13.98 -3.55 1.50
CA VAL A 178 -14.35 -3.48 0.07
C VAL A 178 -14.11 -2.07 -0.49
N ILE A 179 -14.46 -1.02 0.25
CA ILE A 179 -14.24 0.37 -0.20
C ILE A 179 -12.74 0.67 -0.32
N VAL A 180 -11.93 0.21 0.65
CA VAL A 180 -10.46 0.35 0.59
C VAL A 180 -9.89 -0.42 -0.60
N PHE A 181 -10.41 -1.61 -0.92
CA PHE A 181 -9.99 -2.37 -2.09
C PHE A 181 -10.28 -1.62 -3.41
N VAL A 182 -11.48 -1.07 -3.56
CA VAL A 182 -11.82 -0.23 -4.73
C VAL A 182 -10.92 1.01 -4.79
N PHE A 183 -10.58 1.58 -3.64
CA PHE A 183 -9.65 2.71 -3.57
C PHE A 183 -8.21 2.35 -3.97
N ALA A 184 -7.72 1.16 -3.59
CA ALA A 184 -6.41 0.67 -4.03
C ALA A 184 -6.33 0.54 -5.57
N TRP A 185 -7.40 0.04 -6.19
CA TRP A 185 -7.53 0.02 -7.65
C TRP A 185 -7.51 1.41 -8.28
N TYR A 186 -8.23 2.35 -7.69
CA TYR A 186 -8.29 3.72 -8.18
C TYR A 186 -6.89 4.37 -8.16
N LEU A 187 -6.12 4.14 -7.10
CA LEU A 187 -4.75 4.63 -7.00
C LEU A 187 -3.80 3.97 -8.00
N GLU A 188 -3.94 2.68 -8.28
CA GLU A 188 -3.15 2.01 -9.31
C GLU A 188 -3.42 2.62 -10.68
N PHE A 189 -4.67 2.92 -11.03
CA PHE A 189 -4.97 3.63 -12.28
C PHE A 189 -4.42 5.06 -12.30
N LEU A 190 -4.34 5.75 -11.15
CA LEU A 190 -3.68 7.06 -11.08
C LEU A 190 -2.18 6.93 -11.36
N HIS A 191 -1.55 5.89 -10.81
CA HIS A 191 -0.15 5.56 -11.06
C HIS A 191 0.11 5.17 -12.52
N ILE A 192 -0.76 4.38 -13.14
CA ILE A 192 -0.65 4.02 -14.55
C ILE A 192 -0.70 5.25 -15.45
N VAL A 193 -1.58 6.21 -15.12
CA VAL A 193 -1.68 7.48 -15.86
C VAL A 193 -0.44 8.35 -15.68
N ASP A 194 0.11 8.41 -14.46
CA ASP A 194 1.39 9.09 -14.16
C ASP A 194 2.55 8.44 -14.95
N ASP A 195 2.71 7.12 -14.85
CA ASP A 195 3.75 6.34 -15.55
C ASP A 195 3.67 6.51 -17.08
N ALA A 196 2.47 6.60 -17.66
CA ALA A 196 2.28 6.77 -19.10
C ALA A 196 2.84 8.10 -19.65
N GLN A 197 2.97 9.11 -18.78
CA GLN A 197 3.46 10.44 -19.12
C GLN A 197 4.97 10.60 -18.88
N GLN A 198 5.58 9.73 -18.07
CA GLN A 198 7.00 9.78 -17.78
C GLN A 198 7.82 9.13 -18.91
N LYS A 199 8.93 9.77 -19.31
CA LYS A 199 9.75 9.31 -20.44
C LYS A 199 10.57 8.04 -20.14
N ASN A 200 10.90 7.81 -18.87
CA ASN A 200 11.84 6.77 -18.45
C ASN A 200 11.16 5.59 -17.73
N GLU A 201 9.83 5.61 -17.62
CA GLU A 201 9.06 4.56 -16.95
C GLU A 201 8.48 3.56 -17.94
N VAL A 202 8.30 2.31 -17.49
CA VAL A 202 7.70 1.25 -18.30
C VAL A 202 6.19 1.51 -18.43
N LYS A 203 5.75 1.85 -19.63
CA LYS A 203 4.33 2.13 -19.90
C LYS A 203 3.49 0.85 -19.81
N ARG A 204 2.77 0.71 -18.69
CA ARG A 204 1.89 -0.45 -18.44
C ARG A 204 0.65 -0.44 -19.32
N MET A 205 0.13 0.75 -19.60
CA MET A 205 -1.10 0.97 -20.34
C MET A 205 -1.08 2.33 -21.05
N GLY A 206 -1.84 2.48 -22.12
CA GLY A 206 -2.02 3.76 -22.81
C GLY A 206 -2.83 4.75 -21.96
N LEU A 207 -2.49 6.04 -22.10
CA LEU A 207 -3.12 7.14 -21.37
C LEU A 207 -4.66 7.15 -21.46
N PRO A 208 -5.29 6.96 -22.65
CA PRO A 208 -6.76 6.96 -22.75
C PRO A 208 -7.40 5.84 -21.94
N THR A 209 -6.79 4.65 -21.95
CA THR A 209 -7.30 3.47 -21.23
C THR A 209 -7.11 3.64 -19.71
N GLY A 210 -5.99 4.20 -19.27
CA GLY A 210 -5.76 4.53 -17.85
C GLY A 210 -6.79 5.53 -17.32
N MET A 211 -7.05 6.60 -18.07
CA MET A 211 -8.07 7.60 -17.72
C MET A 211 -9.49 7.01 -17.71
N PHE A 212 -9.80 6.12 -18.65
CA PHE A 212 -11.07 5.40 -18.66
C PHE A 212 -11.22 4.49 -17.43
N GLY A 213 -10.17 3.75 -17.07
CA GLY A 213 -10.11 2.95 -15.85
C GLY A 213 -10.36 3.77 -14.59
N LEU A 214 -9.73 4.95 -14.46
CA LEU A 214 -9.98 5.87 -13.34
C LEU A 214 -11.46 6.23 -13.18
N ARG A 215 -12.12 6.58 -14.29
CA ARG A 215 -13.55 6.96 -14.29
C ARG A 215 -14.43 5.78 -13.90
N ILE A 216 -14.15 4.59 -14.45
CA ILE A 216 -14.88 3.37 -14.11
C ILE A 216 -14.74 3.07 -12.62
N VAL A 217 -13.51 3.03 -12.09
CA VAL A 217 -13.29 2.67 -10.69
C VAL A 217 -13.90 3.71 -9.75
N ALA A 218 -13.82 5.01 -10.09
CA ALA A 218 -14.52 6.04 -9.33
C ALA A 218 -16.04 5.85 -9.33
N GLY A 219 -16.63 5.51 -10.49
CA GLY A 219 -18.05 5.16 -10.60
C GLY A 219 -18.46 3.92 -9.79
N ILE A 220 -17.65 2.86 -9.84
CA ILE A 220 -17.82 1.66 -8.99
C ILE A 220 -17.76 2.06 -7.52
N GLY A 221 -16.82 2.92 -7.12
CA GLY A 221 -16.68 3.42 -5.76
C GLY A 221 -17.94 4.12 -5.24
N ILE A 222 -18.56 4.99 -6.06
CA ILE A 222 -19.85 5.62 -5.75
C ILE A 222 -20.92 4.55 -5.56
N PHE A 223 -21.09 3.65 -6.54
CA PHE A 223 -22.13 2.63 -6.53
C PHE A 223 -22.02 1.72 -5.29
N VAL A 224 -20.83 1.19 -5.03
CA VAL A 224 -20.55 0.32 -3.87
C VAL A 224 -20.82 1.06 -2.57
N SER A 225 -20.34 2.29 -2.43
CA SER A 225 -20.56 3.09 -1.20
C SER A 225 -22.04 3.40 -1.00
N LEU A 226 -22.79 3.67 -2.07
CA LEU A 226 -24.22 3.95 -2.02
C LEU A 226 -25.00 2.70 -1.58
N VAL A 227 -24.70 1.53 -2.17
CA VAL A 227 -25.31 0.25 -1.77
C VAL A 227 -25.06 -0.03 -0.29
N ILE A 228 -23.82 0.13 0.17
CA ILE A 228 -23.45 -0.07 1.58
C ILE A 228 -24.16 0.95 2.49
N SER A 229 -24.36 2.20 2.03
CA SER A 229 -24.97 3.25 2.82
C SER A 229 -26.43 2.98 3.22
N PHE A 230 -27.15 2.13 2.47
CA PHE A 230 -28.49 1.67 2.85
C PHE A 230 -28.48 0.84 4.13
N PHE A 231 -27.40 0.11 4.39
CA PHE A 231 -27.21 -0.68 5.61
C PHE A 231 -26.51 0.11 6.71
N TYR A 232 -25.59 1.00 6.32
CA TYR A 232 -24.73 1.74 7.23
C TYR A 232 -24.60 3.20 6.76
N PRO A 233 -25.47 4.13 7.23
CA PRO A 233 -25.55 5.50 6.71
C PRO A 233 -24.24 6.31 6.75
N ILE A 234 -23.30 5.96 7.62
CA ILE A 234 -21.99 6.61 7.71
C ILE A 234 -21.19 6.54 6.40
N PHE A 235 -21.46 5.53 5.56
CA PHE A 235 -20.82 5.40 4.25
C PHE A 235 -21.30 6.42 3.20
N LEU A 236 -22.28 7.27 3.51
CA LEU A 236 -22.60 8.46 2.71
C LEU A 236 -21.39 9.40 2.59
N ILE A 237 -20.48 9.40 3.58
CA ILE A 237 -19.21 10.13 3.51
C ILE A 237 -18.37 9.59 2.32
N SER A 238 -18.27 8.26 2.19
CA SER A 238 -17.60 7.63 1.06
C SER A 238 -18.29 7.91 -0.28
N VAL A 239 -19.63 7.95 -0.32
CA VAL A 239 -20.37 8.37 -1.53
C VAL A 239 -19.94 9.77 -1.97
N GLY A 240 -19.91 10.73 -1.04
CA GLY A 240 -19.47 12.10 -1.30
C GLY A 240 -18.01 12.17 -1.78
N ALA A 241 -17.12 11.42 -1.13
CA ALA A 241 -15.70 11.37 -1.49
C ALA A 241 -15.47 10.78 -2.89
N TRP A 242 -16.15 9.68 -3.23
CA TRP A 242 -16.10 9.09 -4.56
C TRP A 242 -16.75 9.99 -5.62
N GLY A 243 -17.82 10.71 -5.28
CA GLY A 243 -18.43 11.74 -6.13
C GLY A 243 -17.44 12.85 -6.47
N ALA A 244 -16.73 13.37 -5.46
CA ALA A 244 -15.70 14.38 -5.66
C ALA A 244 -14.54 13.86 -6.53
N ARG A 245 -14.10 12.61 -6.33
CA ARG A 245 -13.08 11.96 -7.17
C ARG A 245 -13.54 11.82 -8.62
N LEU A 246 -14.75 11.30 -8.86
CA LEU A 246 -15.30 11.13 -10.21
C LEU A 246 -15.44 12.47 -10.94
N PHE A 247 -15.91 13.51 -10.23
CA PHE A 247 -15.99 14.85 -10.77
C PHE A 247 -14.60 15.42 -11.14
N ALA A 248 -13.60 15.23 -10.27
CA ALA A 248 -12.23 15.66 -10.53
C ALA A 248 -11.62 14.92 -11.72
N VAL A 249 -11.73 13.59 -11.80
CA VAL A 249 -11.22 12.79 -12.94
C VAL A 249 -11.91 13.16 -14.25
N SER A 250 -13.19 13.52 -14.20
CA SER A 250 -13.93 13.94 -15.39
C SER A 250 -13.46 15.28 -15.95
N LYS A 251 -12.89 16.15 -15.12
CA LYS A 251 -12.48 17.51 -15.49
C LYS A 251 -10.97 17.69 -15.67
N ILE A 252 -10.15 16.83 -15.05
CA ILE A 252 -8.71 17.02 -15.04
C ILE A 252 -8.08 16.71 -16.40
N LYS A 253 -7.09 17.52 -16.79
CA LYS A 253 -6.19 17.17 -17.88
C LYS A 253 -5.14 16.18 -17.39
N PRO A 254 -4.77 15.14 -18.15
CA PRO A 254 -3.85 14.13 -17.66
C PRO A 254 -2.54 14.72 -17.12
N GLU A 255 -2.02 15.80 -17.72
CA GLU A 255 -0.77 16.46 -17.30
C GLU A 255 -0.84 17.08 -15.89
N GLU A 256 -2.04 17.39 -15.40
CA GLU A 256 -2.27 17.97 -14.09
C GLU A 256 -2.26 16.91 -12.97
N ILE A 257 -2.39 15.62 -13.31
CA ILE A 257 -2.38 14.51 -12.34
C ILE A 257 -1.01 14.43 -11.63
N ILE A 258 0.08 14.68 -12.37
CA ILE A 258 1.45 14.71 -11.83
C ILE A 258 1.59 15.83 -10.78
N ARG A 259 1.07 17.02 -11.08
CA ARG A 259 1.10 18.16 -10.15
C ARG A 259 0.23 17.91 -8.92
N GLY A 260 -0.93 17.27 -9.12
CA GLY A 260 -1.84 16.89 -8.05
C GLY A 260 -1.24 15.91 -7.04
N ARG A 261 -0.29 15.06 -7.44
CA ARG A 261 0.38 14.09 -6.56
C ARG A 261 1.18 14.76 -5.43
N LEU A 262 1.63 16.00 -5.62
CA LEU A 262 2.38 16.76 -4.62
C LEU A 262 1.47 17.43 -3.57
N SER A 263 0.16 17.45 -3.79
CA SER A 263 -0.81 18.07 -2.88
C SER A 263 -1.67 17.01 -2.20
N VAL A 264 -1.51 16.89 -0.88
CA VAL A 264 -2.27 15.97 -0.01
C VAL A 264 -3.78 16.29 -0.03
N LEU A 265 -4.13 17.53 -0.34
CA LEU A 265 -5.52 18.02 -0.39
C LEU A 265 -6.16 17.90 -1.77
N HIS A 266 -5.41 17.51 -2.80
CA HIS A 266 -5.97 17.41 -4.14
C HIS A 266 -7.05 16.33 -4.19
N PRO A 267 -8.28 16.61 -4.68
CA PRO A 267 -9.40 15.67 -4.61
C PRO A 267 -9.12 14.29 -5.22
N LEU A 268 -8.22 14.24 -6.21
CA LEU A 268 -7.78 12.98 -6.82
C LEU A 268 -7.00 12.09 -5.88
N TRP A 269 -6.14 12.64 -5.02
CA TRP A 269 -5.25 11.89 -4.15
C TRP A 269 -5.69 11.94 -2.68
N SER A 270 -6.74 12.70 -2.39
CA SER A 270 -7.13 12.96 -1.02
C SER A 270 -7.66 11.72 -0.32
N LEU A 271 -7.22 11.56 0.93
CA LEU A 271 -7.57 10.50 1.87
C LEU A 271 -8.48 11.03 3.00
N TRP A 272 -9.14 12.16 2.79
CA TRP A 272 -9.88 12.84 3.86
C TRP A 272 -11.02 11.98 4.42
N ASP A 273 -11.70 11.20 3.58
CA ASP A 273 -12.77 10.27 3.99
C ASP A 273 -12.22 9.19 4.92
N PHE A 274 -11.08 8.60 4.56
CA PHE A 274 -10.33 7.67 5.39
C PHE A 274 -9.85 8.33 6.69
N GLY A 275 -9.37 9.57 6.64
CA GLY A 275 -9.03 10.35 7.82
C GLY A 275 -10.21 10.55 8.78
N LEU A 276 -11.40 10.85 8.25
CA LEU A 276 -12.62 10.96 9.05
C LEU A 276 -13.00 9.61 9.68
N TYR A 277 -12.92 8.50 8.94
CA TYR A 277 -13.15 7.19 9.54
C TYR A 277 -12.15 6.89 10.65
N ALA A 278 -10.86 7.20 10.47
CA ALA A 278 -9.87 7.05 11.52
C ALA A 278 -10.20 7.90 12.76
N LEU A 279 -10.60 9.17 12.57
CA LEU A 279 -11.01 10.05 13.66
C LEU A 279 -12.26 9.54 14.40
N LEU A 280 -13.24 9.02 13.66
CA LEU A 280 -14.44 8.40 14.24
C LEU A 280 -14.09 7.14 15.03
N GLY A 281 -13.15 6.35 14.53
CA GLY A 281 -12.56 5.22 15.26
C GLY A 281 -11.94 5.69 16.57
N PHE A 282 -11.04 6.68 16.52
CA PHE A 282 -10.42 7.24 17.74
C PHE A 282 -11.42 7.85 18.73
N PHE A 283 -12.45 8.53 18.24
CA PHE A 283 -13.50 9.07 19.11
C PHE A 283 -14.25 7.95 19.84
N ARG A 284 -14.64 6.90 19.11
CA ARG A 284 -15.27 5.72 19.71
C ARG A 284 -14.37 5.06 20.76
N LEU A 285 -13.07 4.97 20.49
CA LEU A 285 -12.10 4.51 21.49
C LEU A 285 -12.16 5.36 22.74
N TYR A 286 -12.07 6.68 22.61
CA TYR A 286 -12.09 7.56 23.77
C TYR A 286 -13.38 7.43 24.60
N THR A 287 -14.53 7.23 23.95
CA THR A 287 -15.83 7.11 24.65
C THR A 287 -16.08 5.75 25.30
N GLU A 288 -15.48 4.65 24.82
CA GLU A 288 -15.61 3.32 25.44
C GLU A 288 -14.67 3.13 26.64
N PHE A 289 -13.68 4.02 26.83
CA PHE A 289 -12.76 4.02 27.97
C PHE A 289 -13.22 4.89 29.17
N LEU A 290 -14.31 5.64 29.03
CA LEU A 290 -14.96 6.45 30.09
C LEU A 290 -16.22 5.74 30.62
#